data_AF-A0A2D7HET9-F1
#
_entry.id   AF-A0A2D7HET9-F1
#
_cell.length_a   1.000
_cell.length_b   1.000
_cell.length_c   1.000
_cell.angle_alpha   90.00
_cell.angle_beta   90.00
_cell.angle_gamma   90.00
#
_symmetry.space_group_name_H-M   'P 1'
#
loop_
_entity.id
_entity.type
_entity.pdbx_description
1 polymer ?
#
loop_
_entity_poly.entity_id
_entity_poly.type
_entity_poly.pdbx_seq_one_letter_code
_entity_poly.pdbx_strand_id
1 'polypeptide(L)'
;MTSVALACNVPVFRYALERWPADPYELVVLHEGKLSAEDFAAVDTLRQADVRSDTPANFHVRTIEISAAEDSLLQDIWKKRESGNGPLLVTLYPRNAQEVPDRVVSVHPLGSQITQRSVDSPVRQQLAKRLLSGDSAVWVFVPCGDKAQDEAAFERLTVEVKKNQQSLELPPQDELEEDDLFQPENPIELRLGFSIITVDREDPKEVFFLEMLLGSEPDLESLDEPMAFPVIGRGRVLYALVGKGIFRDTVAMASRFVVGPCSCQVKEQNPGFDLLLAVDWDEKLGGAAISEPAETPSKGPILIDIPTGKK
;
A
#
# COMPACT_ATOMS: atom_id res chain seq x y z
N MET A 1 -6.53 24.35 -27.82
CA MET A 1 -5.15 24.17 -27.31
C MET A 1 -5.03 22.72 -26.92
N THR A 2 -4.30 21.95 -27.72
CA THR A 2 -3.99 20.55 -27.43
C THR A 2 -2.98 20.56 -26.30
N SER A 3 -3.41 20.20 -25.09
CA SER A 3 -2.47 20.00 -23.98
C SER A 3 -1.63 18.78 -24.35
N VAL A 4 -0.38 19.02 -24.74
CA VAL A 4 0.62 17.95 -24.81
C VAL A 4 0.90 17.62 -23.36
N ALA A 5 0.46 16.46 -22.90
CA ALA A 5 0.87 15.95 -21.59
C ALA A 5 2.40 15.81 -21.65
N LEU A 6 3.11 16.79 -21.06
CA LEU A 6 4.54 16.68 -20.82
C LEU A 6 4.71 15.49 -19.87
N ALA A 7 5.43 14.47 -20.32
CA ALA A 7 5.79 13.35 -19.44
C ALA A 7 6.63 13.93 -18.30
N CYS A 8 6.20 13.69 -17.06
CA CYS A 8 6.90 14.18 -15.89
C CYS A 8 8.24 13.43 -15.77
N ASN A 9 9.34 14.18 -15.64
CA ASN A 9 10.67 13.65 -15.43
C ASN A 9 10.86 13.17 -13.98
N VAL A 10 9.98 13.56 -13.05
CA VAL A 10 10.06 13.11 -11.65
C VAL A 10 9.88 11.58 -11.59
N PRO A 11 10.83 10.85 -10.95
CA PRO A 11 10.73 9.40 -10.80
C PRO A 11 9.46 8.97 -10.08
N VAL A 12 8.88 7.83 -10.47
CA VAL A 12 7.64 7.30 -9.88
C VAL A 12 7.69 7.24 -8.35
N PHE A 13 8.77 6.73 -7.76
CA PHE A 13 8.89 6.65 -6.29
C PHE A 13 8.83 8.02 -5.61
N ARG A 14 9.42 9.03 -6.25
CA ARG A 14 9.48 10.39 -5.72
C ARG A 14 8.13 11.06 -5.85
N TYR A 15 7.51 10.90 -7.02
CA TYR A 15 6.15 11.38 -7.27
C TYR A 15 5.16 10.76 -6.28
N ALA A 16 5.25 9.44 -6.07
CA ALA A 16 4.41 8.70 -5.12
C ALA A 16 4.59 9.20 -3.68
N LEU A 17 5.82 9.51 -3.27
CA LEU A 17 6.10 10.05 -1.94
C LEU A 17 5.48 11.44 -1.75
N GLU A 18 5.70 12.33 -2.72
CA GLU A 18 5.31 13.74 -2.59
C GLU A 18 3.81 13.95 -2.78
N ARG A 19 3.18 13.21 -3.69
CA ARG A 19 1.90 13.61 -4.28
C ARG A 19 0.78 12.57 -4.18
N TRP A 20 1.10 11.31 -3.93
CA TRP A 20 0.08 10.28 -3.73
C TRP A 20 -0.22 10.15 -2.24
N PRO A 21 -1.34 10.71 -1.75
CA PRO A 21 -1.72 10.55 -0.36
C PRO A 21 -1.93 9.06 -0.07
N ALA A 22 -1.60 8.61 1.13
CA ALA A 22 -1.84 7.23 1.53
C ALA A 22 -3.34 6.97 1.62
N ASP A 23 -3.83 5.93 0.95
CA ASP A 23 -5.27 5.66 0.92
C ASP A 23 -5.77 5.16 2.28
N PRO A 24 -6.94 5.65 2.76
CA PRO A 24 -7.44 5.27 4.07
C PRO A 24 -8.11 3.89 4.05
N TYR A 25 -7.64 3.00 4.91
CA TYR A 25 -8.35 1.76 5.25
C TYR A 25 -9.64 2.07 6.03
N GLU A 26 -10.57 1.13 6.06
CA GLU A 26 -11.74 1.21 6.97
C GLU A 26 -11.64 0.13 8.05
N LEU A 27 -11.50 0.55 9.30
CA LEU A 27 -11.58 -0.32 10.48
C LEU A 27 -12.99 -0.20 11.06
N VAL A 28 -13.77 -1.27 10.91
CA VAL A 28 -15.18 -1.32 11.31
C VAL A 28 -15.33 -2.23 12.52
N VAL A 29 -15.74 -1.64 13.64
CA VAL A 29 -16.14 -2.36 14.84
C VAL A 29 -17.60 -2.74 14.73
N LEU A 30 -17.88 -4.00 14.37
CA LEU A 30 -19.22 -4.56 14.32
C LEU A 30 -19.61 -5.07 15.70
N HIS A 31 -20.80 -4.73 16.17
CA HIS A 31 -21.28 -5.17 17.48
C HIS A 31 -22.79 -5.38 17.51
N GLU A 32 -23.26 -6.10 18.53
CA GLU A 32 -24.67 -6.23 18.87
C GLU A 32 -24.87 -5.77 20.32
N GLY A 33 -25.84 -4.88 20.54
CA GLY A 33 -26.06 -4.30 21.86
C GLY A 33 -24.91 -3.39 22.31
N LYS A 34 -24.74 -3.26 23.62
CA LYS A 34 -23.79 -2.32 24.23
C LYS A 34 -22.37 -2.89 24.25
N LEU A 35 -21.42 -2.09 23.82
CA LEU A 35 -19.99 -2.34 24.02
C LEU A 35 -19.63 -2.31 25.51
N SER A 36 -18.75 -3.22 25.93
CA SER A 36 -18.18 -3.21 27.27
C SER A 36 -17.17 -2.07 27.44
N ALA A 37 -16.74 -1.82 28.69
CA ALA A 37 -15.70 -0.82 28.95
C ALA A 37 -14.35 -1.18 28.28
N GLU A 38 -14.05 -2.47 28.16
CA GLU A 38 -12.85 -2.96 27.48
C GLU A 38 -12.95 -2.71 25.97
N ASP A 39 -14.11 -2.99 25.37
CA ASP A 39 -14.35 -2.71 23.95
C ASP A 39 -14.21 -1.21 23.65
N PHE A 40 -14.78 -0.34 24.49
CA PHE A 40 -14.63 1.11 24.33
C PHE A 40 -13.17 1.56 24.38
N ALA A 41 -12.37 1.02 25.30
CA ALA A 41 -10.95 1.33 25.38
C ALA A 41 -10.19 0.90 24.10
N ALA A 42 -10.55 -0.25 23.52
CA ALA A 42 -10.00 -0.71 22.25
C ALA A 42 -10.39 0.21 21.09
N VAL A 43 -11.66 0.63 21.00
CA VAL A 43 -12.14 1.58 19.98
C VAL A 43 -11.45 2.94 20.12
N ASP A 44 -11.29 3.44 21.34
CA ASP A 44 -10.63 4.72 21.59
C ASP A 44 -9.14 4.68 21.22
N THR A 45 -8.47 3.56 21.46
CA THR A 45 -7.09 3.34 20.99
C THR A 45 -7.01 3.43 19.47
N LEU A 46 -7.94 2.81 18.74
CA LEU A 46 -7.98 2.92 17.27
C LEU A 46 -8.25 4.37 16.83
N ARG A 47 -9.20 5.07 17.48
CA ARG A 47 -9.54 6.47 17.14
C ARG A 47 -8.39 7.43 17.37
N GLN A 48 -7.57 7.20 18.38
CA GLN A 48 -6.37 8.00 18.65
C GLN A 48 -5.30 7.84 17.56
N ALA A 49 -5.36 6.77 16.76
CA ALA A 49 -4.46 6.50 15.64
C ALA A 49 -5.12 6.69 14.25
N ASP A 50 -6.41 7.07 14.18
CA ASP A 50 -7.13 7.34 12.92
C ASP A 50 -6.44 8.48 12.15
N VAL A 51 -6.64 8.54 10.83
CA VAL A 51 -6.08 9.57 9.95
C VAL A 51 -6.52 11.00 10.32
N ARG A 52 -7.54 11.13 11.18
CA ARG A 52 -8.04 12.42 11.72
C ARG A 52 -7.37 12.85 13.02
N SER A 53 -6.41 12.08 13.53
CA SER A 53 -5.67 12.37 14.76
C SER A 53 -4.42 13.22 14.49
N ASP A 54 -3.77 13.70 15.56
CA ASP A 54 -2.51 14.46 15.48
C ASP A 54 -1.30 13.59 15.10
N THR A 55 -1.41 12.26 15.21
CA THR A 55 -0.38 11.30 14.79
C THR A 55 -1.01 10.19 13.94
N PRO A 56 -1.42 10.52 12.70
CA PRO A 56 -2.33 9.69 11.93
C PRO A 56 -1.67 8.43 11.36
N ALA A 57 -2.41 7.32 11.42
CA ALA A 57 -2.28 6.23 10.48
C ALA A 57 -3.37 6.37 9.41
N ASN A 58 -3.12 5.89 8.18
CA ASN A 58 -4.07 6.00 7.06
C ASN A 58 -5.24 5.02 7.20
N PHE A 59 -6.10 5.23 8.19
CA PHE A 59 -7.38 4.53 8.32
C PHE A 59 -8.46 5.36 9.00
N HIS A 60 -9.71 4.97 8.80
CA HIS A 60 -10.88 5.48 9.52
C HIS A 60 -11.51 4.44 10.42
N VAL A 61 -11.90 4.84 11.63
CA VAL A 61 -12.61 3.98 12.58
C VAL A 61 -14.11 4.24 12.53
N ARG A 62 -14.89 3.17 12.35
CA ARG A 62 -16.36 3.20 12.42
C ARG A 62 -16.85 2.16 13.42
N THR A 63 -17.87 2.52 14.17
CA THR A 63 -18.57 1.59 15.05
C THR A 63 -19.97 1.40 14.51
N ILE A 64 -20.38 0.17 14.23
CA ILE A 64 -21.65 -0.15 13.59
C ILE A 64 -22.36 -1.22 14.41
N GLU A 65 -23.53 -0.85 14.94
CA GLU A 65 -24.45 -1.83 15.49
C GLU A 65 -25.06 -2.63 14.35
N ILE A 66 -25.01 -3.96 14.43
CA ILE A 66 -25.39 -4.83 13.33
C ILE A 66 -26.86 -4.64 12.89
N SER A 67 -27.74 -4.28 13.83
CA SER A 67 -29.15 -3.98 13.55
C SER A 67 -29.33 -2.77 12.62
N ALA A 68 -28.33 -1.89 12.54
CA ALA A 68 -28.29 -0.69 11.69
C ALA A 68 -27.32 -0.83 10.50
N ALA A 69 -26.67 -1.98 10.32
CA ALA A 69 -25.76 -2.19 9.20
C ALA A 69 -26.53 -2.30 7.88
N GLU A 70 -26.27 -1.40 6.93
CA GLU A 70 -26.85 -1.44 5.57
C GLU A 70 -25.99 -2.21 4.58
N ASP A 71 -24.68 -2.34 4.86
CA ASP A 71 -23.73 -3.04 4.01
C ASP A 71 -23.89 -4.56 4.11
N SER A 72 -24.28 -5.20 3.01
CA SER A 72 -24.48 -6.65 2.94
C SER A 72 -23.22 -7.44 3.26
N LEU A 73 -22.03 -6.92 2.91
CA LEU A 73 -20.76 -7.56 3.24
C LEU A 73 -20.60 -7.68 4.76
N LEU A 74 -20.83 -6.59 5.49
CA LEU A 74 -20.73 -6.56 6.94
C LEU A 74 -21.80 -7.44 7.61
N GLN A 75 -23.01 -7.46 7.06
CA GLN A 75 -24.07 -8.37 7.53
C GLN A 75 -23.68 -9.85 7.36
N ASP A 76 -23.07 -10.20 6.23
CA ASP A 76 -22.71 -11.58 5.94
C ASP A 76 -21.48 -12.03 6.74
N ILE A 77 -20.50 -11.15 6.95
CA ILE A 77 -19.40 -11.38 7.91
C ILE A 77 -19.97 -11.67 9.30
N TRP A 78 -20.91 -10.84 9.78
CA TRP A 78 -21.53 -11.04 11.07
C TRP A 78 -22.27 -12.38 11.18
N LYS A 79 -23.02 -12.79 10.15
CA LYS A 79 -23.74 -14.08 10.15
C LYS A 79 -22.81 -15.28 10.14
N LYS A 80 -21.65 -15.18 9.48
CA LYS A 80 -20.67 -16.27 9.34
C LYS A 80 -19.76 -16.42 10.57
N ARG A 81 -19.73 -15.43 11.47
CA ARG A 81 -18.88 -15.46 12.67
C ARG A 81 -19.14 -16.72 13.49
N GLU A 82 -18.08 -17.28 14.07
CA GLU A 82 -18.22 -18.36 15.05
C GLU A 82 -19.07 -17.88 16.24
N SER A 83 -19.86 -18.79 16.81
CA SER A 83 -20.81 -18.44 17.87
C SER A 83 -20.09 -17.85 19.10
N GLY A 84 -20.28 -16.55 19.33
CA GLY A 84 -19.75 -15.79 20.45
C GLY A 84 -20.36 -14.38 20.46
N ASN A 85 -20.58 -13.82 21.66
CA ASN A 85 -21.27 -12.53 21.85
C ASN A 85 -20.32 -11.31 21.76
N GLY A 86 -19.10 -11.50 21.24
CA GLY A 86 -18.10 -10.44 21.18
C GLY A 86 -18.26 -9.54 19.95
N PRO A 87 -17.91 -8.25 20.04
CA PRO A 87 -17.74 -7.41 18.87
C PRO A 87 -16.60 -7.91 17.97
N LEU A 88 -16.68 -7.58 16.68
CA LEU A 88 -15.65 -7.88 15.69
C LEU A 88 -14.95 -6.60 15.25
N LEU A 89 -13.65 -6.69 14.98
CA LEU A 89 -12.91 -5.73 14.18
C LEU A 89 -12.80 -6.28 12.76
N VAL A 90 -13.48 -5.62 11.82
CA VAL A 90 -13.38 -5.89 10.38
C VAL A 90 -12.52 -4.81 9.75
N THR A 91 -11.42 -5.22 9.14
CA THR A 91 -10.53 -4.31 8.41
C THR A 91 -10.78 -4.46 6.92
N LEU A 92 -10.99 -3.34 6.25
CA LEU A 92 -11.24 -3.28 4.82
C LEU A 92 -10.14 -2.48 4.11
N TYR A 93 -9.71 -2.97 2.95
CA TYR A 93 -8.83 -2.22 2.06
C TYR A 93 -9.49 -0.90 1.63
N PRO A 94 -8.67 0.10 1.25
CA PRO A 94 -9.18 1.36 0.73
C PRO A 94 -10.11 1.18 -0.47
N ARG A 95 -11.12 2.04 -0.60
CA ARG A 95 -12.14 1.91 -1.66
C ARG A 95 -11.59 2.07 -3.08
N ASN A 96 -10.47 2.76 -3.23
CA ASN A 96 -9.79 2.98 -4.50
C ASN A 96 -8.71 1.94 -4.81
N ALA A 97 -8.48 0.95 -3.94
CA ALA A 97 -7.61 -0.19 -4.21
C ALA A 97 -8.29 -1.19 -5.18
N GLN A 98 -8.55 -0.76 -6.42
CA GLN A 98 -9.33 -1.51 -7.41
C GLN A 98 -8.67 -2.82 -7.85
N GLU A 99 -7.37 -2.97 -7.63
CA GLU A 99 -6.60 -4.18 -7.99
C GLU A 99 -6.78 -5.30 -6.96
N VAL A 100 -7.23 -4.97 -5.74
CA VAL A 100 -7.42 -5.95 -4.68
C VAL A 100 -8.75 -6.70 -4.93
N PRO A 101 -8.74 -8.05 -4.96
CA PRO A 101 -9.91 -8.84 -5.35
C PRO A 101 -11.01 -8.88 -4.29
N ASP A 102 -10.65 -8.96 -3.01
CA ASP A 102 -11.56 -8.91 -1.88
C ASP A 102 -11.26 -7.67 -1.03
N ARG A 103 -12.30 -6.91 -0.70
CA ARG A 103 -12.15 -5.71 0.11
C ARG A 103 -11.81 -6.03 1.57
N VAL A 104 -12.05 -7.25 2.04
CA VAL A 104 -11.75 -7.66 3.43
C VAL A 104 -10.27 -8.01 3.57
N VAL A 105 -9.56 -7.27 4.43
CA VAL A 105 -8.18 -7.59 4.84
C VAL A 105 -8.22 -8.69 5.90
N SER A 106 -9.03 -8.49 6.93
CA SER A 106 -9.03 -9.33 8.13
C SER A 106 -10.33 -9.21 8.90
N VAL A 107 -10.73 -10.30 9.58
CA VAL A 107 -11.86 -10.30 10.52
C VAL A 107 -11.39 -10.94 11.82
N HIS A 108 -11.39 -10.17 12.91
CA HIS A 108 -10.94 -10.62 14.22
C HIS A 108 -11.98 -10.30 15.30
N PRO A 109 -12.08 -11.09 16.38
CA PRO A 109 -12.70 -10.61 17.62
C PRO A 109 -12.02 -9.32 18.08
N LEU A 110 -12.80 -8.31 18.49
CA LEU A 110 -12.23 -7.09 19.02
C LEU A 110 -11.46 -7.41 20.31
N GLY A 111 -10.24 -6.91 20.42
CA GLY A 111 -9.40 -7.10 21.59
C GLY A 111 -8.11 -6.30 21.50
N SER A 112 -7.47 -6.09 22.64
CA SER A 112 -6.27 -5.24 22.75
C SER A 112 -5.13 -5.66 21.82
N GLN A 113 -4.92 -6.96 21.63
CA GLN A 113 -3.84 -7.46 20.77
C GLN A 113 -4.05 -7.09 19.30
N ILE A 114 -5.23 -7.36 18.73
CA ILE A 114 -5.49 -7.01 17.33
C ILE A 114 -5.54 -5.50 17.15
N THR A 115 -6.10 -4.75 18.10
CA THR A 115 -6.09 -3.28 18.08
C THR A 115 -4.67 -2.73 17.95
N GLN A 116 -3.72 -3.21 18.74
CA GLN A 116 -2.32 -2.79 18.66
C GLN A 116 -1.69 -3.17 17.32
N ARG A 117 -1.90 -4.41 16.86
CA ARG A 117 -1.33 -4.92 15.60
C ARG A 117 -1.90 -4.26 14.36
N SER A 118 -3.16 -3.82 14.40
CA SER A 118 -3.79 -3.08 13.30
C SER A 118 -3.18 -1.68 13.18
N VAL A 119 -2.90 -1.01 14.29
CA VAL A 119 -2.28 0.32 14.29
C VAL A 119 -0.88 0.27 13.71
N ASP A 120 0.00 -0.57 14.26
CA ASP A 120 1.40 -0.64 13.81
C ASP A 120 2.05 -2.00 14.08
N SER A 121 3.18 -2.27 13.41
CA SER A 121 4.01 -3.45 13.67
C SER A 121 5.51 -3.14 13.50
N PRO A 122 6.42 -3.88 14.16
CA PRO A 122 7.86 -3.65 14.04
C PRO A 122 8.39 -3.56 12.60
N VAL A 123 7.93 -4.42 11.70
CA VAL A 123 8.35 -4.37 10.29
C VAL A 123 7.79 -3.13 9.59
N ARG A 124 6.53 -2.74 9.84
CA ARG A 124 5.95 -1.52 9.27
C ARG A 124 6.68 -0.26 9.74
N GLN A 125 7.11 -0.21 11.00
CA GLN A 125 7.99 0.84 11.51
C GLN A 125 9.33 0.89 10.78
N GLN A 126 9.95 -0.28 10.55
CA GLN A 126 11.21 -0.35 9.82
C GLN A 126 11.04 0.10 8.36
N LEU A 127 9.95 -0.33 7.71
CA LEU A 127 9.59 0.05 6.36
C LEU A 127 9.41 1.57 6.25
N ALA A 128 8.57 2.15 7.10
CA ALA A 128 8.35 3.60 7.16
C ALA A 128 9.67 4.36 7.37
N LYS A 129 10.51 3.91 8.31
CA LYS A 129 11.83 4.52 8.56
C LYS A 129 12.70 4.53 7.31
N ARG A 130 12.73 3.46 6.53
CA ARG A 130 13.54 3.36 5.32
C ARG A 130 13.04 4.25 4.19
N LEU A 131 11.72 4.29 3.98
CA LEU A 131 11.09 5.24 3.04
C LEU A 131 11.40 6.69 3.42
N LEU A 132 11.24 7.04 4.70
CA LEU A 132 11.57 8.38 5.23
C LEU A 132 13.07 8.70 5.18
N SER A 133 13.93 7.69 5.07
CA SER A 133 15.38 7.86 4.89
C SER A 133 15.77 8.00 3.40
N GLY A 134 14.80 8.03 2.48
CA GLY A 134 15.03 8.22 1.05
C GLY A 134 15.28 6.94 0.24
N ASP A 135 14.93 5.75 0.77
CA ASP A 135 14.93 4.56 -0.08
C ASP A 135 13.85 4.70 -1.18
N SER A 136 14.26 4.55 -2.44
CA SER A 136 13.37 4.60 -3.60
C SER A 136 12.37 3.45 -3.61
N ALA A 137 12.80 2.28 -3.14
CA ALA A 137 11.91 1.16 -2.87
C ALA A 137 12.43 0.31 -1.71
N VAL A 138 11.50 -0.12 -0.86
CA VAL A 138 11.75 -1.13 0.17
C VAL A 138 11.08 -2.42 -0.28
N TRP A 139 11.87 -3.45 -0.52
CA TRP A 139 11.41 -4.79 -0.90
C TRP A 139 11.07 -5.59 0.35
N VAL A 140 9.79 -5.89 0.55
CA VAL A 140 9.33 -6.75 1.64
C VAL A 140 9.40 -8.19 1.16
N PHE A 141 10.25 -8.99 1.78
CA PHE A 141 10.39 -10.42 1.51
C PHE A 141 9.63 -11.23 2.55
N VAL A 142 8.76 -12.12 2.09
CA VAL A 142 7.96 -13.01 2.94
C VAL A 142 8.37 -14.46 2.63
N PRO A 143 9.13 -15.14 3.50
CA PRO A 143 9.52 -16.54 3.32
C PRO A 143 8.29 -17.44 3.38
N CYS A 144 8.29 -18.61 2.75
CA CYS A 144 7.20 -19.60 2.85
C CYS A 144 7.41 -20.66 3.94
N GLY A 145 8.59 -20.72 4.55
CA GLY A 145 8.93 -21.70 5.59
C GLY A 145 9.70 -22.91 5.07
N ASP A 146 9.78 -23.10 3.75
CA ASP A 146 10.75 -24.03 3.14
C ASP A 146 12.10 -23.33 3.01
N LYS A 147 13.02 -23.71 3.90
CA LYS A 147 14.37 -23.14 3.96
C LYS A 147 15.10 -23.11 2.62
N ALA A 148 15.00 -24.16 1.80
CA ALA A 148 15.73 -24.22 0.54
C ALA A 148 15.13 -23.27 -0.50
N GLN A 149 13.80 -23.17 -0.54
CA GLN A 149 13.10 -22.23 -1.42
C GLN A 149 13.34 -20.78 -1.00
N ASP A 150 13.25 -20.53 0.31
CA ASP A 150 13.44 -19.21 0.91
C ASP A 150 14.85 -18.68 0.69
N GLU A 151 15.88 -19.48 0.99
CA GLU A 151 17.28 -19.09 0.78
C GLU A 151 17.54 -18.79 -0.71
N ALA A 152 17.05 -19.65 -1.61
CA ALA A 152 17.26 -19.46 -3.03
C ALA A 152 16.54 -18.21 -3.58
N ALA A 153 15.32 -17.93 -3.12
CA ALA A 153 14.56 -16.75 -3.54
C ALA A 153 15.16 -15.45 -2.97
N PHE A 154 15.55 -15.47 -1.69
CA PHE A 154 16.18 -14.33 -1.04
C PHE A 154 17.53 -13.99 -1.67
N GLU A 155 18.34 -15.00 -2.02
CA GLU A 155 19.60 -14.79 -2.73
C GLU A 155 19.37 -14.13 -4.09
N ARG A 156 18.43 -14.65 -4.90
CA ARG A 156 18.09 -14.05 -6.20
C ARG A 156 17.62 -12.60 -6.04
N LEU A 157 16.72 -12.33 -5.10
CA LEU A 157 16.25 -10.97 -4.83
C LEU A 157 17.42 -10.05 -4.45
N THR A 158 18.28 -10.48 -3.52
CA THR A 158 19.42 -9.71 -3.03
C THR A 158 20.40 -9.36 -4.16
N VAL A 159 20.74 -10.34 -4.99
CA VAL A 159 21.65 -10.14 -6.13
C VAL A 159 21.08 -9.13 -7.11
N GLU A 160 19.81 -9.28 -7.49
CA GLU A 160 19.19 -8.45 -8.52
C GLU A 160 18.87 -7.04 -8.01
N VAL A 161 18.41 -6.89 -6.76
CA VAL A 161 18.21 -5.59 -6.11
C VAL A 161 19.52 -4.80 -6.06
N LYS A 162 20.61 -5.45 -5.61
CA LYS A 162 21.93 -4.82 -5.56
C LYS A 162 22.43 -4.41 -6.94
N LYS A 163 22.27 -5.29 -7.93
CA LYS A 163 22.68 -5.02 -9.31
C LYS A 163 21.90 -3.85 -9.90
N ASN A 164 20.58 -3.84 -9.74
CA ASN A 164 19.73 -2.76 -10.24
C ASN A 164 20.07 -1.43 -9.56
N GLN A 165 20.31 -1.41 -8.25
CA GLN A 165 20.74 -0.20 -7.55
C GLN A 165 22.06 0.36 -8.10
N GLN A 166 22.98 -0.51 -8.54
CA GLN A 166 24.28 -0.09 -9.09
C GLN A 166 24.23 0.33 -10.56
N SER A 167 23.25 -0.17 -11.33
CA SER A 167 23.20 0.01 -12.78
C SER A 167 22.15 1.00 -13.27
N LEU A 168 21.12 1.24 -12.47
CA LEU A 168 20.07 2.20 -12.81
C LEU A 168 20.53 3.62 -12.44
N GLU A 169 20.03 4.58 -13.19
CA GLU A 169 20.31 6.00 -13.00
C GLU A 169 19.00 6.74 -12.80
N LEU A 170 19.02 7.75 -11.94
CA LEU A 170 17.94 8.72 -11.88
C LEU A 170 18.08 9.71 -13.05
N PRO A 171 17.00 10.38 -13.46
CA PRO A 171 17.08 11.50 -14.38
C PRO A 171 18.12 12.52 -13.89
N PRO A 172 18.90 13.12 -14.81
CA PRO A 172 19.86 14.17 -14.47
C PRO A 172 19.23 15.30 -13.65
N GLN A 173 20.00 15.86 -12.73
CA GLN A 173 19.51 16.90 -11.81
C GLN A 173 18.99 18.14 -12.54
N ASP A 174 19.64 18.55 -13.62
CA ASP A 174 19.21 19.67 -14.47
C ASP A 174 17.88 19.37 -15.18
N GLU A 175 17.68 18.15 -15.67
CA GLU A 175 16.39 17.73 -16.25
C GLU A 175 15.25 17.68 -15.23
N LEU A 176 15.57 17.40 -13.95
CA LEU A 176 14.60 17.45 -12.86
C LEU A 176 14.28 18.89 -12.45
N GLU A 177 15.28 19.76 -12.32
CA GLU A 177 15.10 21.16 -11.95
C GLU A 177 14.31 21.98 -12.99
N GLU A 178 14.29 21.53 -14.24
CA GLU A 178 13.45 22.09 -15.30
C GLU A 178 11.97 21.61 -15.24
N ASP A 179 11.66 20.56 -14.49
CA ASP A 179 10.30 20.06 -14.33
C ASP A 179 9.55 20.86 -13.26
N ASP A 180 8.43 21.49 -13.64
CA ASP A 180 7.57 22.28 -12.74
C ASP A 180 7.05 21.46 -11.52
N LEU A 181 7.09 20.13 -11.60
CA LEU A 181 6.68 19.21 -10.54
C LEU A 181 7.84 18.82 -9.61
N PHE A 182 9.08 19.20 -9.90
CA PHE A 182 10.18 18.94 -8.99
C PHE A 182 10.10 19.86 -7.75
N GLN A 183 10.22 19.27 -6.56
CA GLN A 183 10.22 20.01 -5.28
C GLN A 183 11.61 19.92 -4.64
N PRO A 184 12.45 20.95 -4.79
CA PRO A 184 13.80 20.95 -4.23
C PRO A 184 13.81 21.07 -2.71
N GLU A 185 12.74 21.59 -2.07
CA GLU A 185 12.67 21.82 -0.63
C GLU A 185 12.24 20.61 0.21
N ASN A 186 12.00 19.45 -0.41
CA ASN A 186 11.59 18.26 0.34
C ASN A 186 12.70 17.80 1.32
N PRO A 187 12.37 17.55 2.60
CA PRO A 187 13.36 17.13 3.60
C PRO A 187 13.95 15.74 3.36
N ILE A 188 13.32 14.90 2.53
CA ILE A 188 13.80 13.57 2.18
C ILE A 188 14.68 13.69 0.94
N GLU A 189 15.94 13.24 1.06
CA GLU A 189 16.91 13.26 -0.03
C GLU A 189 16.43 12.42 -1.23
N LEU A 190 16.50 13.00 -2.43
CA LEU A 190 16.30 12.26 -3.67
C LEU A 190 17.56 11.43 -3.95
N ARG A 191 17.48 10.13 -3.73
CA ARG A 191 18.54 9.17 -4.04
C ARG A 191 18.00 7.88 -4.59
N LEU A 192 18.85 7.12 -5.28
CA LEU A 192 18.57 5.75 -5.69
C LEU A 192 18.98 4.80 -4.57
N GLY A 193 17.99 4.26 -3.86
CA GLY A 193 18.19 3.31 -2.77
C GLY A 193 17.17 2.18 -2.82
N PHE A 194 17.65 0.95 -2.87
CA PHE A 194 16.82 -0.23 -2.70
C PHE A 194 17.28 -1.01 -1.48
N SER A 195 16.33 -1.39 -0.64
CA SER A 195 16.63 -2.21 0.53
C SER A 195 15.64 -3.37 0.65
N ILE A 196 16.02 -4.40 1.39
CA ILE A 196 15.17 -5.58 1.62
C ILE A 196 14.86 -5.68 3.11
N ILE A 197 13.60 -5.89 3.46
CA ILE A 197 13.15 -6.26 4.82
C ILE A 197 12.50 -7.63 4.73
N THR A 198 12.86 -8.53 5.63
CA THR A 198 12.21 -9.83 5.75
C THR A 198 11.15 -9.79 6.84
N VAL A 199 9.95 -10.28 6.54
CA VAL A 199 8.88 -10.51 7.52
C VAL A 199 9.00 -11.93 8.03
N ASP A 200 8.95 -12.11 9.34
CA ASP A 200 8.82 -13.45 9.94
C ASP A 200 7.34 -13.84 9.95
N ARG A 201 6.98 -14.92 9.23
CA ARG A 201 5.59 -15.42 9.19
C ARG A 201 5.08 -15.85 10.56
N GLU A 202 5.99 -16.25 11.44
CA GLU A 202 5.67 -16.76 12.77
C GLU A 202 5.69 -15.66 13.84
N ASP A 203 6.08 -14.42 13.51
CA ASP A 203 6.02 -13.32 14.48
C ASP A 203 4.56 -12.91 14.70
N PRO A 204 3.99 -13.14 15.91
CA PRO A 204 2.61 -12.77 16.18
C PRO A 204 2.34 -11.27 16.00
N LYS A 205 3.35 -10.41 16.07
CA LYS A 205 3.19 -8.96 15.85
C LYS A 205 2.97 -8.58 14.39
N GLU A 206 3.37 -9.46 13.45
CA GLU A 206 3.31 -9.20 12.02
C GLU A 206 2.10 -9.83 11.34
N VAL A 207 1.24 -10.56 12.08
CA VAL A 207 0.04 -11.23 11.54
C VAL A 207 -0.81 -10.28 10.70
N PHE A 208 -1.12 -9.09 11.22
CA PHE A 208 -1.92 -8.12 10.49
C PHE A 208 -1.22 -7.58 9.24
N PHE A 209 0.12 -7.43 9.29
CA PHE A 209 0.89 -7.00 8.13
C PHE A 209 0.89 -8.08 7.04
N LEU A 210 1.00 -9.36 7.43
CA LEU A 210 0.88 -10.48 6.51
C LEU A 210 -0.53 -10.56 5.90
N GLU A 211 -1.59 -10.34 6.66
CA GLU A 211 -2.97 -10.27 6.13
C GLU A 211 -3.12 -9.19 5.05
N MET A 212 -2.51 -8.01 5.24
CA MET A 212 -2.49 -6.95 4.22
C MET A 212 -1.70 -7.30 2.95
N LEU A 213 -0.67 -8.14 3.05
CA LEU A 213 0.14 -8.53 1.89
C LEU A 213 -0.44 -9.74 1.16
N LEU A 214 -0.95 -10.72 1.91
CA LEU A 214 -1.45 -11.98 1.35
C LEU A 214 -2.90 -11.86 0.87
N GLY A 215 -3.66 -10.89 1.38
CA GLY A 215 -5.01 -10.59 0.87
C GLY A 215 -5.02 -9.66 -0.35
N SER A 216 -3.86 -9.17 -0.82
CA SER A 216 -3.83 -8.12 -1.84
C SER A 216 -4.06 -8.63 -3.27
N GLU A 217 -3.79 -9.90 -3.53
CA GLU A 217 -3.98 -10.53 -4.84
C GLU A 217 -4.62 -11.92 -4.67
N PRO A 218 -5.27 -12.46 -5.72
CA PRO A 218 -5.86 -13.79 -5.66
C PRO A 218 -4.82 -14.85 -5.28
N ASP A 219 -5.26 -15.82 -4.47
CA ASP A 219 -4.53 -17.04 -4.14
C ASP A 219 -3.25 -16.90 -3.30
N LEU A 220 -2.71 -15.69 -3.05
CA LEU A 220 -1.42 -15.53 -2.34
C LEU A 220 -1.37 -16.24 -0.99
N GLU A 221 -2.43 -16.16 -0.18
CA GLU A 221 -2.52 -16.83 1.11
C GLU A 221 -2.32 -18.36 1.02
N SER A 222 -2.72 -18.96 -0.12
CA SER A 222 -2.65 -20.41 -0.34
C SER A 222 -1.35 -20.90 -0.98
N LEU A 223 -0.45 -20.00 -1.37
CA LEU A 223 0.79 -20.36 -2.03
C LEU A 223 1.91 -20.67 -1.02
N ASP A 224 2.47 -21.88 -1.13
CA ASP A 224 3.64 -22.34 -0.39
C ASP A 224 4.97 -21.87 -1.04
N GLU A 225 5.02 -20.63 -1.53
CA GLU A 225 6.19 -20.05 -2.22
C GLU A 225 6.61 -18.72 -1.56
N PRO A 226 7.93 -18.42 -1.53
CA PRO A 226 8.41 -17.15 -0.99
C PRO A 226 7.94 -15.99 -1.86
N MET A 227 7.70 -14.83 -1.26
CA MET A 227 7.15 -13.65 -1.95
C MET A 227 8.03 -12.43 -1.75
N ALA A 228 8.03 -11.53 -2.72
CA ALA A 228 8.69 -10.23 -2.62
C ALA A 228 7.77 -9.11 -3.14
N PHE A 229 7.62 -8.06 -2.35
CA PHE A 229 6.73 -6.92 -2.62
C PHE A 229 7.55 -5.62 -2.64
N PRO A 230 7.72 -4.95 -3.79
CA PRO A 230 8.36 -3.64 -3.83
C PRO A 230 7.38 -2.57 -3.32
N VAL A 231 7.81 -1.81 -2.30
CA VAL A 231 7.03 -0.75 -1.67
C VAL A 231 7.67 0.61 -1.90
N ILE A 232 6.89 1.60 -2.33
CA ILE A 232 7.35 2.95 -2.70
C ILE A 232 6.51 4.04 -2.05
N GLY A 233 7.00 5.29 -2.11
CA GLY A 233 6.24 6.47 -1.75
C GLY A 233 5.73 6.45 -0.32
N ARG A 234 4.43 6.67 -0.14
CA ARG A 234 3.74 6.61 1.17
C ARG A 234 3.24 5.20 1.54
N GLY A 235 3.90 4.15 1.07
CA GLY A 235 3.56 2.76 1.37
C GLY A 235 2.85 2.01 0.24
N ARG A 236 2.95 2.46 -1.01
CA ARG A 236 2.35 1.79 -2.16
C ARG A 236 3.13 0.52 -2.53
N VAL A 237 2.48 -0.63 -2.41
CA VAL A 237 2.96 -1.94 -2.88
C VAL A 237 2.58 -2.09 -4.35
N LEU A 238 3.53 -2.42 -5.24
CA LEU A 238 3.20 -2.56 -6.67
C LEU A 238 2.44 -3.87 -6.97
N TYR A 239 3.03 -5.01 -6.63
CA TYR A 239 2.50 -6.37 -6.84
C TYR A 239 3.44 -7.40 -6.19
N ALA A 240 2.99 -8.64 -6.05
CA ALA A 240 3.75 -9.76 -5.54
C ALA A 240 4.62 -10.40 -6.63
N LEU A 241 5.90 -10.62 -6.33
CA LEU A 241 6.73 -11.59 -7.05
C LEU A 241 6.75 -12.88 -6.24
N VAL A 242 6.30 -14.00 -6.83
CA VAL A 242 6.13 -15.27 -6.11
C VAL A 242 7.12 -16.32 -6.62
N GLY A 243 7.84 -16.98 -5.70
CA GLY A 243 8.69 -18.13 -5.94
C GLY A 243 9.71 -17.93 -7.05
N LYS A 244 9.55 -18.67 -8.16
CA LYS A 244 10.42 -18.53 -9.35
C LYS A 244 10.20 -17.22 -10.11
N GLY A 245 9.08 -16.54 -9.89
CA GLY A 245 8.81 -15.18 -10.33
C GLY A 245 9.72 -14.13 -9.67
N ILE A 246 10.41 -14.47 -8.58
CA ILE A 246 11.51 -13.67 -8.03
C ILE A 246 12.78 -13.99 -8.82
N PHE A 247 12.98 -13.32 -9.96
CA PHE A 247 14.15 -13.51 -10.82
C PHE A 247 14.56 -12.19 -11.51
N ARG A 248 15.66 -12.24 -12.26
CA ARG A 248 16.29 -11.08 -12.90
C ARG A 248 15.32 -10.14 -13.61
N ASP A 249 14.52 -10.64 -14.54
CA ASP A 249 13.78 -9.76 -15.44
C ASP A 249 12.60 -9.08 -14.73
N THR A 250 11.93 -9.78 -13.81
CA THR A 250 10.83 -9.22 -13.01
C THR A 250 11.33 -8.21 -11.98
N VAL A 251 12.40 -8.52 -11.25
CA VAL A 251 13.00 -7.57 -10.30
C VAL A 251 13.51 -6.33 -11.03
N ALA A 252 14.12 -6.50 -12.21
CA ALA A 252 14.59 -5.39 -13.03
C ALA A 252 13.44 -4.58 -13.65
N MET A 253 12.32 -5.20 -14.01
CA MET A 253 11.13 -4.50 -14.50
C MET A 253 10.54 -3.60 -13.42
N ALA A 254 10.29 -4.15 -12.22
CA ALA A 254 9.83 -3.37 -11.08
C ALA A 254 10.82 -2.24 -10.72
N SER A 255 12.12 -2.54 -10.64
CA SER A 255 13.15 -1.54 -10.32
C SER A 255 13.17 -0.37 -11.33
N ARG A 256 13.05 -0.67 -12.63
CA ARG A 256 12.98 0.35 -13.69
C ARG A 256 11.70 1.17 -13.63
N PHE A 257 10.58 0.54 -13.32
CA PHE A 257 9.31 1.24 -13.13
C PHE A 257 9.42 2.26 -11.99
N VAL A 258 9.99 1.85 -10.84
CA VAL A 258 10.16 2.69 -9.64
C VAL A 258 10.97 3.95 -9.93
N VAL A 259 12.08 3.84 -10.66
CA VAL A 259 13.00 4.97 -10.93
C VAL A 259 12.71 5.71 -12.24
N GLY A 260 11.83 5.16 -13.07
CA GLY A 260 11.45 5.74 -14.35
C GLY A 260 10.53 6.95 -14.21
N PRO A 261 10.32 7.71 -15.30
CA PRO A 261 9.46 8.89 -15.29
C PRO A 261 8.02 8.51 -14.96
N CYS A 262 7.39 9.32 -14.10
CA CYS A 262 5.97 9.15 -13.77
C CYS A 262 5.09 9.50 -14.98
N SER A 263 4.73 8.49 -15.76
CA SER A 263 3.98 8.67 -17.02
C SER A 263 2.52 9.07 -16.78
N CYS A 264 1.93 8.67 -15.65
CA CYS A 264 0.59 9.07 -15.23
C CYS A 264 0.65 9.65 -13.82
N GLN A 265 0.37 10.95 -13.73
CA GLN A 265 0.27 11.71 -12.47
C GLN A 265 -0.86 11.19 -11.57
N VAL A 266 -1.82 10.47 -12.16
CA VAL A 266 -2.96 9.86 -11.50
C VAL A 266 -2.54 8.56 -10.83
N LYS A 267 -2.65 8.53 -9.50
CA LYS A 267 -2.29 7.37 -8.68
C LYS A 267 -3.00 6.09 -9.12
N GLU A 268 -4.30 6.16 -9.37
CA GLU A 268 -5.14 5.01 -9.72
C GLU A 268 -4.82 4.40 -11.11
N GLN A 269 -3.99 5.07 -11.92
CA GLN A 269 -3.48 4.53 -13.18
C GLN A 269 -2.13 3.82 -13.04
N ASN A 270 -1.55 3.83 -11.84
CA ASN A 270 -0.33 3.11 -11.51
C ASN A 270 -0.67 1.81 -10.79
N PRO A 271 0.10 0.73 -11.00
CA PRO A 271 -0.14 -0.54 -10.31
C PRO A 271 -0.02 -0.38 -8.79
N GLY A 272 -0.83 -1.14 -8.07
CA GLY A 272 -0.66 -1.39 -6.66
C GLY A 272 -1.80 -0.97 -5.73
N PHE A 273 -1.55 -1.19 -4.45
CA PHE A 273 -2.37 -0.74 -3.33
C PHE A 273 -1.48 -0.13 -2.25
N ASP A 274 -2.06 0.59 -1.31
CA ASP A 274 -1.29 1.21 -0.22
C ASP A 274 -1.35 0.37 1.04
N LEU A 275 -0.25 0.26 1.77
CA LEU A 275 -0.21 -0.33 3.10
C LEU A 275 -0.82 0.62 4.15
N LEU A 276 -1.38 0.05 5.21
CA LEU A 276 -1.66 0.81 6.44
C LEU A 276 -0.32 1.09 7.13
N LEU A 277 0.08 2.35 7.24
CA LEU A 277 1.30 2.81 7.93
C LEU A 277 0.94 3.96 8.88
N ALA A 278 1.39 3.86 10.13
CA ALA A 278 1.22 4.89 11.16
C ALA A 278 2.28 6.00 11.01
N VAL A 279 2.11 6.85 10.00
CA VAL A 279 3.06 7.92 9.66
C VAL A 279 2.30 9.18 9.31
N ASP A 280 2.62 10.28 9.99
CA ASP A 280 2.24 11.62 9.57
C ASP A 280 3.08 12.06 8.36
N TRP A 281 2.70 11.58 7.18
CA TRP A 281 3.45 11.87 5.95
C TRP A 281 3.57 13.36 5.67
N ASP A 282 2.52 14.13 5.94
CA ASP A 282 2.51 15.56 5.62
C ASP A 282 3.44 16.35 6.56
N GLU A 283 3.46 16.03 7.86
CA GLU A 283 4.44 16.57 8.80
C GLU A 283 5.87 16.19 8.38
N LYS A 284 6.11 14.91 8.04
CA LYS A 284 7.45 14.43 7.66
C LYS A 284 7.96 14.98 6.34
N LEU A 285 7.07 15.35 5.42
CA LEU A 285 7.42 15.91 4.11
C LEU A 285 7.50 17.45 4.10
N GLY A 286 7.15 18.12 5.21
CA GLY A 286 7.12 19.59 5.26
C GLY A 286 5.90 20.22 4.55
N GLY A 287 4.82 19.46 4.39
CA GLY A 287 3.62 19.81 3.62
C GLY A 287 3.58 19.12 2.25
N ALA A 288 2.40 18.75 1.77
CA ALA A 288 2.22 17.99 0.52
C ALA A 288 1.49 18.80 -0.56
N ALA A 289 2.05 18.86 -1.76
CA ALA A 289 1.31 19.26 -2.96
C ALA A 289 0.60 18.03 -3.54
N ILE A 290 -0.56 17.69 -2.96
CA ILE A 290 -1.34 16.50 -3.32
C ILE A 290 -1.85 16.61 -4.76
N SER A 291 -1.66 15.57 -5.57
CA SER A 291 -2.20 15.52 -6.93
C SER A 291 -3.72 15.45 -6.92
N GLU A 292 -4.36 16.18 -7.84
CA GLU A 292 -5.81 16.13 -7.98
C GLU A 292 -6.27 14.76 -8.50
N PRO A 293 -7.37 14.19 -7.99
CA PRO A 293 -7.98 12.99 -8.55
C PRO A 293 -8.31 13.21 -10.03
N ALA A 294 -8.21 12.17 -10.85
CA ALA A 294 -8.71 12.24 -12.21
C ALA A 294 -10.20 12.62 -12.20
N GLU A 295 -10.57 13.67 -12.94
CA GLU A 295 -11.99 13.97 -13.18
C GLU A 295 -12.64 12.73 -13.82
N THR A 296 -13.65 12.16 -13.15
CA THR A 296 -14.48 11.12 -13.76
C THR A 296 -15.09 11.71 -15.03
N PRO A 297 -14.85 11.17 -16.23
CA PRO A 297 -15.41 11.75 -17.44
C PRO A 297 -16.94 11.69 -17.34
N SER A 298 -17.58 12.83 -17.10
CA SER A 298 -19.04 12.98 -17.09
C SER A 298 -19.66 12.67 -18.46
N LYS A 299 -18.85 12.55 -19.50
CA LYS A 299 -19.30 12.25 -20.85
C LYS A 299 -19.15 10.75 -21.07
N GLY A 300 -20.29 10.08 -21.26
CA GLY A 300 -20.34 8.70 -21.74
C GLY A 300 -19.53 8.52 -23.03
N PRO A 301 -19.30 7.27 -23.45
CA PRO A 301 -18.41 6.95 -24.56
C PRO A 301 -18.75 7.79 -25.79
N ILE A 302 -17.78 8.58 -26.25
CA ILE A 302 -17.89 9.33 -27.50
C ILE A 302 -17.65 8.31 -28.62
N LEU A 303 -18.65 8.12 -29.47
CA LEU A 303 -18.50 7.33 -30.68
C LEU A 303 -17.48 8.03 -31.58
N ILE A 304 -16.34 7.41 -31.80
CA ILE A 304 -15.34 7.85 -32.78
C ILE A 304 -15.74 7.21 -34.10
N ASP A 305 -16.21 8.01 -35.06
CA ASP A 305 -16.51 7.53 -36.40
C ASP A 305 -15.20 7.07 -37.08
N ILE A 306 -15.12 5.78 -37.40
CA ILE A 306 -14.01 5.21 -38.15
C ILE A 306 -14.11 5.74 -39.58
N PRO A 307 -13.09 6.46 -40.11
CA PRO A 307 -13.10 6.93 -41.48
C PRO A 307 -13.24 5.74 -42.43
N THR A 308 -14.20 5.80 -43.35
CA THR A 308 -14.34 4.80 -44.41
C THR A 308 -13.09 4.84 -45.28
N GLY A 309 -12.36 3.73 -45.30
CA GLY A 309 -11.14 3.57 -46.09
C GLY A 309 -11.40 3.93 -47.56
N LYS A 310 -10.44 4.63 -48.16
CA LYS A 310 -10.48 4.96 -49.59
C LYS A 310 -10.60 3.68 -50.41
N LYS A 311 -11.59 3.65 -51.32
CA LYS A 311 -11.72 2.62 -52.36
C LYS A 311 -10.54 2.63 -53.31
#